data_AF-A0A1C5K1A4-F1
#
_entry.id   AF-A0A1C5K1A4-F1
#
_cell.length_a   1.000
_cell.length_b   1.000
_cell.length_c   1.000
_cell.angle_alpha   90.00
_cell.angle_beta   90.00
_cell.angle_gamma   90.00
#
_symmetry.space_group_name_H-M   'P 1'
#
loop_
_entity.id
_entity.type
_entity.pdbx_description
1 polymer ?
#
loop_
_entity_poly.entity_id
_entity_poly.type
_entity_poly.pdbx_seq_one_letter_code
_entity_poly.pdbx_strand_id
1 'polypeptide(L)'
;MRPDEFLHGLTLLPATLHDRAAALRAYTRPTRCADCERIGDAVILAVTAARYDEFASAADLLDTAETLAAAHDTHRKPAQSSQRGRGWITQWTHTAAPLVAATDASWKGRAGGIGYLASDGRYGLLGRGTGRLDPTGVSRVLINELRAVDFLLTAYEQPPVGMTVLLDSLAGVRWLRRWQAGETDAMPAGYSLRQRRWSDQPTLVRLAGQVAARPDLVFAHVKGHSGHPLNEAADALSHMARRRQVETFDLRPRARALAEAFLHDWHATAAV
;
A
#
# COMPACT_ATOMS: atom_id res chain seq x y z
N MET A 1 -12.86 16.86 -3.16
CA MET A 1 -13.51 15.99 -4.17
C MET A 1 -13.10 14.54 -3.93
N ARG A 2 -13.98 13.55 -4.14
CA ARG A 2 -13.61 12.14 -4.00
C ARG A 2 -12.70 11.68 -5.17
N PRO A 3 -11.79 10.70 -4.99
CA PRO A 3 -10.86 10.29 -6.06
C PRO A 3 -11.53 9.78 -7.35
N ASP A 4 -12.68 9.12 -7.22
CA ASP A 4 -13.54 8.65 -8.32
C ASP A 4 -14.20 9.81 -9.07
N GLU A 5 -14.73 10.81 -8.34
CA GLU A 5 -15.29 12.03 -8.92
C GLU A 5 -14.25 12.82 -9.72
N PHE A 6 -13.00 12.80 -9.26
CA PHE A 6 -11.88 13.44 -9.94
C PHE A 6 -11.51 12.69 -11.22
N LEU A 7 -11.36 11.35 -11.16
CA LEU A 7 -11.05 10.53 -12.33
C LEU A 7 -12.14 10.61 -13.40
N HIS A 8 -13.41 10.60 -13.00
CA HIS A 8 -14.52 10.80 -13.93
C HIS A 8 -14.46 12.19 -14.57
N GLY A 9 -14.22 13.23 -13.77
CA GLY A 9 -14.09 14.58 -14.31
C GLY A 9 -12.89 14.77 -15.24
N LEU A 10 -11.78 14.04 -15.04
CA LEU A 10 -10.67 14.01 -15.99
C LEU A 10 -11.11 13.51 -17.37
N THR A 11 -11.99 12.50 -17.45
CA THR A 11 -12.46 11.97 -18.74
C THR A 11 -13.30 12.96 -19.55
N LEU A 12 -13.76 14.05 -18.93
CA LEU A 12 -14.51 15.12 -19.57
C LEU A 12 -13.61 16.22 -20.13
N LEU A 13 -12.33 16.26 -19.72
CA LEU A 13 -11.39 17.27 -20.21
C LEU A 13 -10.85 16.90 -21.60
N PRO A 14 -10.63 17.90 -22.48
CA PRO A 14 -9.82 17.72 -23.67
C PRO A 14 -8.42 17.20 -23.32
N ALA A 15 -7.80 16.42 -24.23
CA ALA A 15 -6.51 15.77 -23.98
C ALA A 15 -5.42 16.73 -23.46
N THR A 16 -5.38 17.97 -23.97
CA THR A 16 -4.43 19.00 -23.55
C THR A 16 -4.62 19.45 -22.10
N LEU A 17 -5.86 19.44 -21.57
CA LEU A 17 -6.16 19.80 -20.19
C LEU A 17 -6.16 18.59 -19.26
N HIS A 18 -6.45 17.40 -19.80
CA HIS A 18 -6.43 16.13 -19.08
C HIS A 18 -5.06 15.89 -18.44
N ASP A 19 -3.98 15.96 -19.22
CA ASP A 19 -2.63 15.63 -18.74
C ASP A 19 -2.15 16.64 -17.69
N ARG A 20 -2.51 17.91 -17.87
CA ARG A 20 -2.23 19.01 -16.93
C ARG A 20 -2.93 18.78 -15.58
N ALA A 21 -4.23 18.51 -15.61
CA ALA A 21 -5.00 18.20 -14.41
C ALA A 21 -4.52 16.90 -13.73
N ALA A 22 -4.14 15.89 -14.51
CA ALA A 22 -3.59 14.64 -14.00
C ALA A 22 -2.26 14.83 -13.27
N ALA A 23 -1.36 15.68 -13.79
CA ALA A 23 -0.09 16.02 -13.16
C ALA A 23 -0.27 16.68 -11.79
N LEU A 24 -1.33 17.48 -11.62
CA LEU A 24 -1.65 18.17 -10.38
C LEU A 24 -2.51 17.37 -9.39
N ARG A 25 -2.85 16.11 -9.70
CA ARG A 25 -3.72 15.26 -8.87
C ARG A 25 -3.28 15.14 -7.41
N ALA A 26 -1.98 15.26 -7.12
CA ALA A 26 -1.48 15.17 -5.76
C ALA A 26 -2.07 16.24 -4.82
N TYR A 27 -2.38 17.42 -5.36
CA TYR A 27 -2.89 18.58 -4.61
C TYR A 27 -4.36 18.47 -4.22
N THR A 28 -5.13 17.59 -4.86
CA THR A 28 -6.57 17.41 -4.54
C THR A 28 -6.81 16.53 -3.30
N ARG A 29 -5.74 16.05 -2.66
CA ARG A 29 -5.79 15.24 -1.45
C ARG A 29 -5.92 16.13 -0.21
N PRO A 30 -6.58 15.66 0.86
CA PRO A 30 -6.61 16.39 2.13
C PRO A 30 -5.20 16.69 2.63
N THR A 31 -4.96 17.97 2.94
CA THR A 31 -3.68 18.50 3.41
C THR A 31 -3.92 19.47 4.56
N ARG A 32 -2.85 19.96 5.19
CA ARG A 32 -2.88 21.06 6.18
C ARG A 32 -2.08 22.28 5.72
N CYS A 33 -1.56 22.24 4.50
CA CYS A 33 -0.80 23.33 3.91
C CYS A 33 -1.76 24.21 3.12
N ALA A 34 -1.88 25.49 3.51
CA ALA A 34 -2.78 26.45 2.88
C ALA A 34 -2.49 26.70 1.40
N ASP A 35 -1.23 26.54 0.96
CA ASP A 35 -0.86 26.67 -0.46
C ASP A 35 -1.33 25.45 -1.25
N CYS A 36 -1.10 24.24 -0.72
CA CYS A 36 -1.61 23.02 -1.34
C CYS A 36 -3.14 22.99 -1.40
N GLU A 37 -3.84 23.52 -0.39
CA GLU A 37 -5.29 23.68 -0.42
C GLU A 37 -5.72 24.59 -1.56
N ARG A 38 -5.10 25.78 -1.69
CA ARG A 38 -5.39 26.72 -2.79
C ARG A 38 -5.14 26.12 -4.18
N ILE A 39 -4.03 25.40 -4.36
CA ILE A 39 -3.74 24.69 -5.62
C ILE A 39 -4.80 23.60 -5.87
N GLY A 40 -5.11 22.80 -4.85
CA GLY A 40 -6.09 21.73 -4.93
C GLY A 40 -7.50 22.24 -5.26
N ASP A 41 -7.90 23.37 -4.70
CA ASP A 41 -9.18 24.02 -4.96
C ASP A 41 -9.27 24.50 -6.41
N ALA A 42 -8.22 25.13 -6.96
CA ALA A 42 -8.17 25.53 -8.37
C ALA A 42 -8.31 24.32 -9.30
N VAL A 43 -7.64 23.22 -9.00
CA VAL A 43 -7.74 21.96 -9.78
C VAL A 43 -9.13 21.34 -9.67
N ILE A 44 -9.73 21.34 -8.48
CA ILE A 44 -11.09 20.84 -8.27
C ILE A 44 -12.11 21.68 -9.02
N LEU A 45 -11.95 23.01 -9.02
CA LEU A 45 -12.79 23.92 -9.77
C LEU A 45 -12.63 23.71 -11.29
N ALA A 46 -11.41 23.49 -11.79
CA ALA A 46 -11.19 23.21 -13.20
C ALA A 46 -11.92 21.94 -13.67
N VAL A 47 -11.81 20.86 -12.88
CA VAL A 47 -12.50 19.59 -13.16
C VAL A 47 -14.02 19.72 -13.01
N THR A 48 -14.48 20.63 -12.13
CA THR A 48 -15.90 20.93 -11.98
C THR A 48 -16.42 21.74 -13.17
N ALA A 49 -15.67 22.74 -13.65
CA ALA A 49 -16.00 23.54 -14.84
C ALA A 49 -16.13 22.66 -16.09
N ALA A 50 -15.26 21.65 -16.24
CA ALA A 50 -15.35 20.66 -17.32
C ALA A 50 -16.67 19.87 -17.33
N ARG A 51 -17.36 19.71 -16.20
CA ARG A 51 -18.70 19.07 -16.15
C ARG A 51 -19.81 19.94 -16.74
N TYR A 52 -19.54 21.23 -16.92
CA TYR A 52 -20.45 22.21 -17.50
C TYR A 52 -19.96 22.67 -18.87
N ASP A 53 -19.04 21.94 -19.51
CA ASP A 53 -18.42 22.28 -20.80
C ASP A 53 -17.68 23.64 -20.81
N GLU A 54 -17.33 24.16 -19.64
CA GLU A 54 -16.62 25.45 -19.46
C GLU A 54 -15.09 25.27 -19.57
N PHE A 55 -14.62 24.85 -20.75
CA PHE A 55 -13.22 24.46 -20.95
C PHE A 55 -12.23 25.64 -20.92
N ALA A 56 -12.66 26.84 -21.28
CA ALA A 56 -11.83 28.05 -21.16
C ALA A 56 -11.57 28.36 -19.68
N SER A 57 -12.62 28.37 -18.87
CA SER A 57 -12.52 28.51 -17.42
C SER A 57 -11.68 27.40 -16.78
N ALA A 58 -11.82 26.16 -17.25
CA ALA A 58 -11.00 25.04 -16.80
C ALA A 58 -9.51 25.25 -17.13
N ALA A 59 -9.19 25.80 -18.30
CA ALA A 59 -7.81 26.13 -18.68
C ALA A 59 -7.22 27.22 -17.78
N ASP A 60 -7.93 28.33 -17.55
CA ASP A 60 -7.48 29.44 -16.69
C ASP A 60 -7.23 28.98 -15.23
N LEU A 61 -8.10 28.10 -14.73
CA LEU A 61 -7.96 27.50 -13.40
C LEU A 61 -6.75 26.57 -13.31
N LEU A 62 -6.43 25.83 -14.38
CA LEU A 62 -5.23 24.99 -14.45
C LEU A 62 -3.97 25.85 -14.59
N ASP A 63 -3.98 26.92 -15.39
CA ASP A 63 -2.88 27.90 -15.47
C ASP A 63 -2.56 28.50 -14.09
N THR A 64 -3.62 28.85 -13.35
CA THR A 64 -3.50 29.35 -11.97
C THR A 64 -2.91 28.30 -11.05
N ALA A 65 -3.40 27.06 -11.12
CA ALA A 65 -2.90 25.97 -10.30
C ALA A 65 -1.43 25.63 -10.58
N GLU A 66 -1.01 25.63 -11.85
CA GLU A 66 0.37 25.40 -12.27
C GLU A 66 1.30 26.53 -11.80
N THR A 67 0.85 27.79 -11.92
CA THR A 67 1.61 28.95 -11.44
C THR A 67 1.81 28.88 -9.92
N LEU A 68 0.76 28.57 -9.17
CA LEU A 68 0.83 28.40 -7.72
C LEU A 68 1.72 27.20 -7.34
N ALA A 69 1.63 26.09 -8.07
CA ALA A 69 2.47 24.91 -7.84
C ALA A 69 3.95 25.18 -8.13
N ALA A 70 4.26 25.94 -9.19
CA ALA A 70 5.62 26.33 -9.54
C ALA A 70 6.25 27.29 -8.51
N ALA A 71 5.44 28.18 -7.92
CA ALA A 71 5.87 29.06 -6.83
C ALA A 71 5.99 28.36 -5.47
N HIS A 72 5.43 27.15 -5.33
CA HIS A 72 5.40 26.41 -4.08
C HIS A 72 6.62 25.46 -3.94
N ASP A 73 7.73 26.02 -3.47
CA ASP A 73 9.06 25.37 -3.35
C ASP A 73 9.10 24.25 -2.29
N THR A 74 8.15 24.25 -1.35
CA THR A 74 8.08 23.30 -0.22
C THR A 74 7.38 21.99 -0.54
N HIS A 75 7.06 21.71 -1.80
CA HIS A 75 6.70 20.35 -2.21
C HIS A 75 7.93 19.44 -2.34
N ARG A 76 8.79 19.43 -1.31
CA ARG A 76 9.48 18.20 -0.93
C ARG A 76 8.36 17.17 -0.85
N LYS A 77 8.31 16.23 -1.80
CA LYS A 77 7.43 15.03 -1.81
C LYS A 77 7.04 14.80 -0.36
N PRO A 78 5.76 14.96 0.06
CA PRO A 78 5.40 14.90 1.48
C PRO A 78 6.22 13.77 2.05
N ALA A 79 7.19 14.03 2.94
CA ALA A 79 8.32 13.13 3.15
C ALA A 79 7.79 11.72 3.31
N GLN A 80 7.83 10.92 2.23
CA GLN A 80 6.98 9.74 2.05
C GLN A 80 5.53 9.98 2.53
N SER A 81 4.57 10.31 1.66
CA SER A 81 3.15 10.22 2.03
C SER A 81 2.99 8.84 2.62
N SER A 82 2.87 8.76 3.95
CA SER A 82 2.82 7.51 4.67
C SER A 82 1.45 6.95 4.30
N GLN A 83 1.40 6.22 3.18
CA GLN A 83 0.31 5.32 2.88
C GLN A 83 0.05 4.57 4.19
N ARG A 84 -1.20 4.56 4.66
CA ARG A 84 -1.61 4.09 6.00
C ARG A 84 -0.67 3.04 6.60
N GLY A 85 0.26 3.48 7.45
CA GLY A 85 1.21 2.59 8.14
C GLY A 85 2.42 2.11 7.34
N ARG A 86 2.84 2.76 6.26
CA ARG A 86 4.07 2.46 5.52
C ARG A 86 5.18 3.47 5.81
N GLY A 87 6.42 3.03 5.64
CA GLY A 87 7.59 3.89 5.62
C GLY A 87 8.69 3.30 4.74
N TRP A 88 9.75 4.07 4.56
CA TRP A 88 10.89 3.66 3.74
C TRP A 88 12.21 4.20 4.30
N ILE A 89 13.18 3.30 4.46
CA ILE A 89 14.53 3.60 4.91
C ILE A 89 15.43 3.63 3.69
N THR A 90 15.74 4.82 3.19
CA THR A 90 16.39 5.02 1.89
C THR A 90 17.82 4.52 1.80
N GLN A 91 18.48 4.24 2.93
CA GLN A 91 19.86 3.75 2.97
C GLN A 91 20.07 2.42 2.22
N TRP A 92 19.00 1.64 2.03
CA TRP A 92 19.03 0.32 1.37
C TRP A 92 18.46 0.32 -0.05
N THR A 93 18.18 1.49 -0.63
CA THR A 93 17.51 1.62 -1.95
C THR A 93 18.32 1.02 -3.11
N HIS A 94 19.66 1.00 -2.98
CA HIS A 94 20.58 0.66 -4.06
C HIS A 94 21.29 -0.69 -3.86
N THR A 95 20.78 -1.56 -2.99
CA THR A 95 21.36 -2.89 -2.84
C THR A 95 21.13 -3.68 -4.13
N ALA A 96 22.21 -4.07 -4.82
CA ALA A 96 22.17 -4.76 -6.11
C ALA A 96 21.64 -6.22 -6.05
N ALA A 97 21.27 -6.69 -4.85
CA ALA A 97 20.76 -8.03 -4.63
C ALA A 97 19.29 -8.16 -5.09
N PRO A 98 18.84 -9.37 -5.47
CA PRO A 98 17.44 -9.65 -5.70
C PRO A 98 16.57 -9.18 -4.51
N LEU A 99 15.42 -8.59 -4.81
CA LEU A 99 14.53 -8.08 -3.77
C LEU A 99 13.88 -9.23 -3.00
N VAL A 100 14.11 -9.25 -1.69
CA VAL A 100 13.50 -10.20 -0.76
C VAL A 100 12.64 -9.41 0.22
N ALA A 101 11.42 -9.86 0.46
CA ALA A 101 10.55 -9.28 1.47
C ALA A 101 9.87 -10.38 2.27
N ALA A 102 9.54 -10.09 3.52
CA ALA A 102 8.75 -10.98 4.36
C ALA A 102 7.43 -10.31 4.75
N THR A 103 6.40 -11.12 4.96
CA THR A 103 5.09 -10.68 5.41
C THR A 103 4.58 -11.57 6.53
N ASP A 104 3.85 -10.99 7.47
CA ASP A 104 3.26 -11.73 8.59
C ASP A 104 1.93 -11.09 9.03
N ALA A 105 1.07 -11.87 9.67
CA ALA A 105 -0.15 -11.44 10.31
C ALA A 105 -0.33 -11.94 11.74
N SER A 106 -0.69 -11.02 12.62
CA SER A 106 -0.95 -11.31 14.01
C SER A 106 -2.41 -11.11 14.38
N TRP A 107 -2.98 -12.03 15.15
CA TRP A 107 -4.38 -11.95 15.60
C TRP A 107 -4.56 -12.31 17.07
N LYS A 108 -5.30 -11.49 17.83
CA LYS A 108 -5.67 -11.77 19.22
C LYS A 108 -7.01 -11.14 19.56
N GLY A 109 -7.95 -11.96 20.03
CA GLY A 109 -9.33 -11.52 20.32
C GLY A 109 -10.00 -10.93 19.08
N ARG A 110 -10.32 -9.63 19.14
CA ARG A 110 -10.97 -8.85 18.07
C ARG A 110 -10.01 -7.93 17.31
N ALA A 111 -8.72 -7.98 17.62
CA ALA A 111 -7.68 -7.16 17.00
C ALA A 111 -6.77 -8.00 16.11
N GLY A 112 -6.50 -7.48 14.92
CA GLY A 112 -5.54 -8.00 13.97
C GLY A 112 -4.51 -6.96 13.57
N GLY A 113 -3.35 -7.41 13.15
CA GLY A 113 -2.31 -6.60 12.54
C GLY A 113 -1.63 -7.37 11.41
N ILE A 114 -1.20 -6.66 10.39
CA ILE A 114 -0.37 -7.19 9.30
C ILE A 114 0.90 -6.36 9.21
N GLY A 115 2.00 -6.99 8.82
CA GLY A 115 3.31 -6.35 8.69
C GLY A 115 4.08 -6.86 7.48
N TYR A 116 4.98 -6.03 6.95
CA TYR A 116 6.00 -6.46 6.00
C TYR A 116 7.29 -5.67 6.15
N LEU A 117 8.40 -6.29 5.76
CA LEU A 117 9.70 -5.66 5.58
C LEU A 117 10.35 -6.19 4.29
N ALA A 118 10.86 -5.29 3.47
CA ALA A 118 11.57 -5.59 2.24
C ALA A 118 13.04 -5.15 2.33
N SER A 119 13.94 -5.89 1.68
CA SER A 119 15.39 -5.68 1.74
C SER A 119 15.84 -4.32 1.18
N ASP A 120 15.02 -3.67 0.35
CA ASP A 120 15.23 -2.31 -0.16
C ASP A 120 14.87 -1.18 0.84
N GLY A 121 14.52 -1.57 2.06
CA GLY A 121 14.18 -0.66 3.15
C GLY A 121 12.71 -0.26 3.23
N ARG A 122 11.84 -0.75 2.34
CA ARG A 122 10.39 -0.53 2.46
C ARG A 122 9.80 -1.39 3.57
N TYR A 123 8.95 -0.79 4.39
CA TYR A 123 8.26 -1.50 5.46
C TYR A 123 6.84 -0.98 5.63
N GLY A 124 5.99 -1.79 6.26
CA GLY A 124 4.66 -1.34 6.62
C GLY A 124 4.01 -2.18 7.70
N LEU A 125 3.07 -1.57 8.41
CA LEU A 125 2.25 -2.20 9.41
C LEU A 125 0.84 -1.60 9.43
N LEU A 126 -0.19 -2.44 9.45
CA LEU A 126 -1.58 -1.99 9.45
C LEU A 126 -2.41 -2.79 10.44
N GLY A 127 -3.07 -2.08 11.37
CA GLY A 127 -3.97 -2.66 12.35
C GLY A 127 -5.42 -2.67 11.86
N ARG A 128 -6.20 -3.66 12.31
CA ARG A 128 -7.62 -3.76 12.03
C ARG A 128 -8.39 -4.42 13.18
N GLY A 129 -9.64 -4.01 13.37
CA GLY A 129 -10.59 -4.69 14.25
C GLY A 129 -11.52 -5.64 13.50
N THR A 130 -12.28 -6.44 14.25
CA THR A 130 -13.47 -7.15 13.76
C THR A 130 -14.73 -6.31 13.97
N GLY A 131 -15.62 -6.28 12.99
CA GLY A 131 -16.97 -5.73 13.12
C GLY A 131 -18.02 -6.68 12.55
N ARG A 132 -19.30 -6.30 12.65
CA ARG A 132 -20.45 -7.10 12.15
C ARG A 132 -20.35 -7.49 10.67
N LEU A 133 -19.60 -6.71 9.88
CA LEU A 133 -19.40 -6.90 8.45
C LEU A 133 -17.95 -7.31 8.11
N ASP A 134 -17.25 -7.95 9.03
CA ASP A 134 -15.88 -8.41 8.78
C ASP A 134 -15.85 -9.45 7.63
N PRO A 135 -15.21 -9.14 6.50
CA PRO A 135 -15.20 -10.02 5.33
C PRO A 135 -14.25 -11.22 5.44
N THR A 136 -13.58 -11.39 6.59
CA THR A 136 -12.52 -12.39 6.82
C THR A 136 -13.07 -13.77 7.18
N GLY A 137 -14.36 -13.89 7.49
CA GLY A 137 -14.96 -15.20 7.80
C GLY A 137 -14.26 -15.92 8.97
N VAL A 138 -14.23 -17.26 8.89
CA VAL A 138 -13.68 -18.15 9.93
C VAL A 138 -12.15 -18.27 9.88
N SER A 139 -11.55 -18.16 8.70
CA SER A 139 -10.11 -18.35 8.47
C SER A 139 -9.28 -17.08 8.70
N ARG A 140 -9.43 -16.48 9.88
CA ARG A 140 -8.95 -15.11 10.18
C ARG A 140 -7.45 -14.92 10.00
N VAL A 141 -6.66 -15.86 10.50
CA VAL A 141 -5.19 -15.81 10.42
C VAL A 141 -4.77 -15.87 8.95
N LEU A 142 -5.14 -16.95 8.24
CA LEU A 142 -4.82 -17.13 6.82
C LEU A 142 -5.20 -15.94 5.93
N ILE A 143 -6.40 -15.38 6.11
CA ILE A 143 -6.83 -14.25 5.28
C ILE A 143 -6.03 -12.99 5.60
N ASN A 144 -5.56 -12.81 6.84
CA ASN A 144 -4.66 -11.69 7.13
C ASN A 144 -3.24 -11.94 6.61
N GLU A 145 -2.75 -13.18 6.59
CA GLU A 145 -1.47 -13.50 5.92
C GLU A 145 -1.51 -13.07 4.45
N LEU A 146 -2.57 -13.47 3.74
CA LEU A 146 -2.75 -13.11 2.34
C LEU A 146 -2.92 -11.59 2.17
N ARG A 147 -3.58 -10.90 3.11
CA ARG A 147 -3.65 -9.43 3.11
C ARG A 147 -2.31 -8.77 3.39
N ALA A 148 -1.41 -9.40 4.15
CA ALA A 148 -0.06 -8.89 4.37
C ALA A 148 0.73 -8.91 3.06
N VAL A 149 0.56 -9.95 2.24
CA VAL A 149 1.10 -10.01 0.87
C VAL A 149 0.51 -8.92 -0.02
N ASP A 150 -0.82 -8.78 -0.05
CA ASP A 150 -1.47 -7.68 -0.78
C ASP A 150 -0.94 -6.31 -0.35
N PHE A 151 -0.77 -6.12 0.95
CA PHE A 151 -0.23 -4.90 1.51
C PHE A 151 1.20 -4.70 1.01
N LEU A 152 2.08 -5.69 1.07
CA LEU A 152 3.44 -5.60 0.52
C LEU A 152 3.43 -5.24 -0.98
N LEU A 153 2.71 -5.98 -1.82
CA LEU A 153 2.77 -5.81 -3.28
C LEU A 153 2.27 -4.41 -3.71
N THR A 154 1.25 -3.89 -3.01
CA THR A 154 0.74 -2.53 -3.25
C THR A 154 1.62 -1.41 -2.68
N ALA A 155 2.76 -1.73 -2.05
CA ALA A 155 3.80 -0.75 -1.72
C ALA A 155 4.57 -0.27 -2.96
N TYR A 156 4.47 -1.02 -4.06
CA TYR A 156 5.16 -0.77 -5.32
C TYR A 156 4.13 -0.36 -6.38
N GLU A 157 4.52 0.55 -7.28
CA GLU A 157 3.74 0.79 -8.50
C GLU A 157 3.72 -0.49 -9.35
N GLN A 158 4.88 -1.14 -9.46
CA GLN A 158 5.03 -2.50 -9.97
C GLN A 158 6.08 -3.22 -9.11
N PRO A 159 5.75 -4.37 -8.49
CA PRO A 159 6.76 -5.17 -7.78
C PRO A 159 7.93 -5.50 -8.71
N PRO A 160 9.20 -5.40 -8.27
CA PRO A 160 10.35 -5.77 -9.08
C PRO A 160 10.28 -7.21 -9.61
N VAL A 161 10.89 -7.43 -10.77
CA VAL A 161 10.94 -8.76 -11.39
C VAL A 161 11.72 -9.73 -10.50
N GLY A 162 11.18 -10.93 -10.29
CA GLY A 162 11.87 -11.95 -9.50
C GLY A 162 11.83 -11.71 -7.98
N MET A 163 11.00 -10.78 -7.51
CA MET A 163 10.85 -10.51 -6.08
C MET A 163 10.47 -11.79 -5.32
N THR A 164 11.23 -12.09 -4.26
CA THR A 164 10.93 -13.19 -3.35
C THR A 164 10.13 -12.70 -2.16
N VAL A 165 8.96 -13.31 -1.92
CA VAL A 165 8.10 -13.06 -0.77
C VAL A 165 8.16 -14.25 0.17
N LEU A 166 8.63 -14.00 1.39
CA LEU A 166 8.76 -14.95 2.47
C LEU A 166 7.50 -14.92 3.35
N LEU A 167 7.00 -16.11 3.67
CA LEU A 167 5.88 -16.32 4.59
C LEU A 167 6.19 -17.49 5.52
N ASP A 168 5.69 -17.44 6.75
CA ASP A 168 5.73 -18.60 7.66
C ASP A 168 4.48 -19.51 7.53
N SER A 169 3.50 -19.07 6.74
CA SER A 169 2.26 -19.78 6.49
C SER A 169 2.32 -20.63 5.23
N LEU A 170 2.54 -21.95 5.38
CA LEU A 170 2.42 -22.92 4.27
C LEU A 170 1.06 -22.85 3.58
N ALA A 171 -0.01 -22.56 4.32
CA ALA A 171 -1.34 -22.40 3.74
C ALA A 171 -1.42 -21.14 2.85
N GLY A 172 -0.80 -20.04 3.27
CA GLY A 172 -0.66 -18.83 2.46
C GLY A 172 0.11 -19.11 1.16
N VAL A 173 1.28 -19.74 1.26
CA VAL A 173 2.10 -20.12 0.10
C VAL A 173 1.32 -20.99 -0.89
N ARG A 174 0.54 -21.97 -0.42
CA ARG A 174 -0.30 -22.80 -1.30
C ARG A 174 -1.36 -21.98 -2.05
N TRP A 175 -2.03 -21.04 -1.38
CA TRP A 175 -3.01 -20.18 -2.03
C TRP A 175 -2.40 -19.28 -3.10
N LEU A 176 -1.25 -18.66 -2.80
CA LEU A 176 -0.53 -17.81 -3.73
C LEU A 176 -0.10 -18.60 -4.98
N ARG A 177 0.42 -19.82 -4.81
CA ARG A 177 0.78 -20.70 -5.93
C ARG A 177 -0.42 -21.14 -6.78
N ARG A 178 -1.57 -21.43 -6.16
CA ARG A 178 -2.81 -21.73 -6.91
C ARG A 178 -3.25 -20.54 -7.77
N TRP A 179 -3.17 -19.32 -7.22
CA TRP A 179 -3.47 -18.12 -7.99
C TRP A 179 -2.44 -17.88 -9.10
N GLN A 180 -1.15 -18.14 -8.88
CA GLN A 180 -0.14 -18.12 -9.96
C GLN A 180 -0.44 -19.14 -11.07
N ALA A 181 -1.03 -20.29 -10.72
CA ALA A 181 -1.48 -21.29 -11.68
C ALA A 181 -2.81 -20.94 -12.39
N GLY A 182 -3.37 -19.74 -12.12
CA GLY A 182 -4.57 -19.24 -12.78
C GLY A 182 -5.89 -19.52 -12.07
N GLU A 183 -5.89 -20.19 -10.90
CA GLU A 183 -7.11 -20.49 -10.13
C GLU A 183 -7.68 -19.26 -9.39
N THR A 184 -7.83 -18.12 -10.08
CA THR A 184 -8.15 -16.81 -9.47
C THR A 184 -9.55 -16.71 -8.88
N ASP A 185 -10.49 -17.55 -9.33
CA ASP A 185 -11.84 -17.63 -8.77
C ASP A 185 -11.89 -18.41 -7.45
N ALA A 186 -10.87 -19.20 -7.15
CA ALA A 186 -10.79 -19.97 -5.91
C ALA A 186 -10.42 -19.05 -4.74
N MET A 187 -11.19 -19.12 -3.65
CA MET A 187 -11.01 -18.27 -2.46
C MET A 187 -10.98 -19.09 -1.17
N PRO A 188 -10.25 -18.65 -0.13
CA PRO A 188 -10.29 -19.30 1.17
C PRO A 188 -11.71 -19.43 1.72
N ALA A 189 -12.01 -20.58 2.32
CA ALA A 189 -13.34 -20.88 2.84
C ALA A 189 -13.85 -19.76 3.79
N GLY A 190 -15.07 -19.30 3.54
CA GLY A 190 -15.71 -18.24 4.30
C GLY A 190 -15.26 -16.81 3.96
N TYR A 191 -14.38 -16.62 2.97
CA TYR A 191 -14.04 -15.28 2.51
C TYR A 191 -15.23 -14.62 1.79
N SER A 192 -15.63 -13.44 2.25
CA SER A 192 -16.80 -12.76 1.68
C SER A 192 -16.46 -12.04 0.39
N LEU A 193 -17.17 -12.35 -0.71
CA LEU A 193 -17.03 -11.68 -2.01
C LEU A 193 -17.87 -10.41 -2.16
N ARG A 194 -18.59 -10.00 -1.11
CA ARG A 194 -19.44 -8.80 -1.16
C ARG A 194 -18.67 -7.57 -1.65
N GLN A 195 -19.31 -6.71 -2.44
CA GLN A 195 -18.75 -5.42 -2.82
C GLN A 195 -18.29 -4.62 -1.59
N ARG A 196 -17.19 -3.88 -1.72
CA ARG A 196 -16.63 -3.05 -0.63
C ARG A 196 -17.05 -1.60 -0.83
N ARG A 197 -17.27 -0.89 0.28
CA ARG A 197 -17.64 0.55 0.25
C ARG A 197 -16.55 1.43 -0.37
N TRP A 198 -15.29 1.00 -0.28
CA TRP A 198 -14.11 1.79 -0.64
C TRP A 198 -13.22 1.12 -1.70
N SER A 199 -13.73 0.07 -2.37
CA SER A 199 -13.00 -0.68 -3.41
C SER A 199 -13.99 -1.49 -4.24
N ASP A 200 -13.85 -1.44 -5.56
CA ASP A 200 -14.73 -2.19 -6.48
C ASP A 200 -14.56 -3.70 -6.34
N GLN A 201 -13.37 -4.14 -5.93
CA GLN A 201 -13.07 -5.55 -5.69
C GLN A 201 -12.68 -5.86 -4.24
N PRO A 202 -13.08 -7.04 -3.70
CA PRO A 202 -12.51 -7.60 -2.48
C PRO A 202 -10.98 -7.74 -2.55
N THR A 203 -10.28 -7.49 -1.43
CA THR A 203 -8.81 -7.55 -1.36
C THR A 203 -8.20 -8.83 -1.94
N LEU A 204 -8.68 -10.03 -1.54
CA LEU A 204 -8.12 -11.28 -2.06
C LEU A 204 -8.43 -11.55 -3.53
N VAL A 205 -9.53 -11.01 -4.07
CA VAL A 205 -9.83 -11.09 -5.51
C VAL A 205 -8.81 -10.27 -6.29
N ARG A 206 -8.54 -9.04 -5.83
CA ARG A 206 -7.50 -8.20 -6.42
C ARG A 206 -6.12 -8.84 -6.31
N LEU A 207 -5.78 -9.41 -5.14
CA LEU A 207 -4.52 -10.11 -4.94
C LEU A 207 -4.38 -11.32 -5.88
N ALA A 208 -5.42 -12.13 -6.03
CA ALA A 208 -5.41 -13.29 -6.92
C ALA A 208 -5.09 -12.88 -8.37
N GLY A 209 -5.75 -11.83 -8.88
CA GLY A 209 -5.46 -11.28 -10.21
C GLY A 209 -4.04 -10.72 -10.34
N GLN A 210 -3.55 -9.99 -9.32
CA GLN A 210 -2.17 -9.47 -9.30
C GLN A 210 -1.13 -10.60 -9.32
N VAL A 211 -1.36 -11.66 -8.55
CA VAL A 211 -0.45 -12.81 -8.45
C VAL A 211 -0.47 -13.64 -9.72
N ALA A 212 -1.64 -13.88 -10.33
CA ALA A 212 -1.76 -14.58 -11.61
C ALA A 212 -1.04 -13.86 -12.76
N ALA A 213 -1.05 -12.52 -12.75
CA ALA A 213 -0.33 -11.71 -13.74
C ALA A 213 1.19 -11.66 -13.52
N ARG A 214 1.71 -12.27 -12.46
CA ARG A 214 3.10 -12.18 -12.02
C ARG A 214 3.70 -13.56 -11.72
N PRO A 215 3.93 -14.39 -12.77
CA PRO A 215 4.57 -15.69 -12.62
C PRO A 215 6.03 -15.60 -12.16
N ASP A 216 6.63 -14.41 -12.25
CA ASP A 216 7.99 -14.11 -11.82
C ASP A 216 8.13 -13.90 -10.30
N LEU A 217 7.02 -13.70 -9.56
CA LEU A 217 7.07 -13.63 -8.10
C LEU A 217 7.41 -15.00 -7.51
N VAL A 218 8.34 -15.03 -6.55
CA VAL A 218 8.72 -16.26 -5.86
C VAL A 218 8.12 -16.26 -4.46
N PHE A 219 7.27 -17.25 -4.16
CA PHE A 219 6.74 -17.45 -2.82
C PHE A 219 7.46 -18.57 -2.10
N ALA A 220 8.19 -18.23 -1.04
CA ALA A 220 8.98 -19.15 -0.25
C ALA A 220 8.49 -19.23 1.20
N HIS A 221 8.49 -20.44 1.73
CA HIS A 221 8.16 -20.67 3.14
C HIS A 221 9.42 -20.58 3.98
N VAL A 222 9.36 -19.82 5.07
CA VAL A 222 10.39 -19.79 6.11
C VAL A 222 9.81 -20.30 7.42
N LYS A 223 10.60 -21.02 8.21
CA LYS A 223 10.12 -21.47 9.52
C LYS A 223 9.94 -20.24 10.43
N GLY A 224 8.75 -20.06 10.98
CA GLY A 224 8.50 -19.03 11.99
C GLY A 224 9.43 -19.19 13.20
N HIS A 225 9.85 -18.08 13.80
CA HIS A 225 10.77 -18.05 14.94
C HIS A 225 12.11 -18.76 14.69
N SER A 226 12.59 -18.75 13.44
CA SER A 226 13.89 -19.32 13.07
C SER A 226 15.04 -18.31 13.19
N GLY A 227 14.74 -17.05 13.52
CA GLY A 227 15.73 -15.98 13.53
C GLY A 227 16.00 -15.38 12.15
N HIS A 228 15.16 -15.67 11.15
CA HIS A 228 15.29 -15.04 9.83
C HIS A 228 14.97 -13.54 9.93
N PRO A 229 15.94 -12.61 9.71
CA PRO A 229 15.78 -11.20 10.12
C PRO A 229 14.54 -10.51 9.52
N LEU A 230 14.29 -10.69 8.23
CA LEU A 230 13.11 -10.10 7.59
C LEU A 230 11.78 -10.65 8.13
N ASN A 231 11.72 -11.95 8.45
CA ASN A 231 10.50 -12.60 8.94
C ASN A 231 10.20 -12.18 10.38
N GLU A 232 11.20 -12.19 11.25
CA GLU A 232 11.05 -11.70 12.63
C GLU A 232 10.64 -10.22 12.67
N ALA A 233 11.14 -9.41 11.73
CA ALA A 233 10.70 -8.03 11.60
C ALA A 233 9.22 -7.92 11.18
N ALA A 234 8.79 -8.72 10.20
CA ALA A 234 7.40 -8.75 9.76
C ALA A 234 6.45 -9.19 10.89
N ASP A 235 6.82 -10.21 11.67
CA ASP A 235 6.10 -10.65 12.87
C ASP A 235 5.98 -9.51 13.88
N ALA A 236 7.10 -8.90 14.24
CA ALA A 236 7.12 -7.83 15.23
C ALA A 236 6.29 -6.60 14.79
N LEU A 237 6.34 -6.25 13.50
CA LEU A 237 5.51 -5.19 12.90
C LEU A 237 4.01 -5.55 12.96
N SER A 238 3.64 -6.78 12.64
CA SER A 238 2.25 -7.25 12.67
C SER A 238 1.71 -7.25 14.11
N HIS A 239 2.52 -7.69 15.09
CA HIS A 239 2.22 -7.63 16.52
C HIS A 239 2.05 -6.18 17.00
N MET A 240 2.92 -5.27 16.56
CA MET A 240 2.85 -3.85 16.89
C MET A 240 1.57 -3.21 16.35
N ALA A 241 1.22 -3.46 15.09
CA ALA A 241 -0.01 -3.00 14.47
C ALA A 241 -1.27 -3.50 15.20
N ARG A 242 -1.27 -4.78 15.60
CA ARG A 242 -2.34 -5.39 16.39
C ARG A 242 -2.48 -4.70 17.75
N ARG A 243 -1.39 -4.55 18.50
CA ARG A 243 -1.39 -3.90 19.82
C ARG A 243 -1.92 -2.48 19.77
N ARG A 244 -1.57 -1.72 18.72
CA ARG A 244 -2.05 -0.34 18.54
C ARG A 244 -3.57 -0.21 18.42
N GLN A 245 -4.31 -1.30 18.16
CA GLN A 245 -5.78 -1.31 18.18
C GLN A 245 -6.37 -1.21 19.58
N VAL A 246 -5.62 -1.60 20.61
CA VAL A 246 -6.09 -1.68 22.01
C VAL A 246 -5.23 -0.86 22.97
N GLU A 247 -4.00 -0.53 22.56
CA GLU A 247 -3.05 0.28 23.32
C GLU A 247 -2.75 1.58 22.58
N THR A 248 -2.44 2.63 23.34
CA THR A 248 -1.99 3.92 22.78
C THR A 248 -0.49 4.07 22.96
N PHE A 249 0.21 4.20 21.84
CA PHE A 249 1.64 4.52 21.79
C PHE A 249 1.98 5.10 20.42
N ASP A 250 3.12 5.77 20.32
CA ASP A 250 3.61 6.24 19.02
C ASP A 250 4.15 5.06 18.20
N LEU A 251 3.42 4.76 17.13
CA LEU A 251 3.64 3.61 16.28
C LEU A 251 4.84 3.83 15.34
N ARG A 252 5.00 5.05 14.82
CA ARG A 252 5.85 5.28 13.65
C ARG A 252 7.35 5.23 13.98
N PRO A 253 7.84 5.94 15.02
CA PRO A 253 9.26 5.88 15.38
C PRO A 253 9.66 4.46 15.78
N ARG A 254 8.79 3.74 16.49
CA ARG A 254 9.02 2.34 16.89
C ARG A 254 9.10 1.40 15.69
N ALA A 255 8.17 1.50 14.74
CA ALA A 255 8.19 0.69 13.53
C ALA A 255 9.44 0.96 12.69
N ARG A 256 9.84 2.23 12.55
CA ARG A 256 11.06 2.61 11.84
C ARG A 256 12.31 2.02 12.51
N ALA A 257 12.48 2.24 13.81
CA ALA A 257 13.66 1.76 14.54
C ALA A 257 13.77 0.23 14.49
N LEU A 258 12.64 -0.48 14.57
CA LEU A 258 12.59 -1.93 14.43
C LEU A 258 12.99 -2.39 13.03
N ALA A 259 12.40 -1.79 11.98
CA ALA A 259 12.74 -2.10 10.60
C ALA A 259 14.23 -1.84 10.32
N GLU A 260 14.77 -0.73 10.81
CA GLU A 260 16.17 -0.36 10.66
C GLU A 260 17.11 -1.38 11.30
N ALA A 261 16.83 -1.81 12.53
CA ALA A 261 17.63 -2.81 13.23
C ALA A 261 17.69 -4.15 12.48
N PHE A 262 16.55 -4.67 12.01
CA PHE A 262 16.52 -5.95 11.27
C PHE A 262 17.11 -5.85 9.86
N LEU A 263 17.02 -4.69 9.21
CA LEU A 263 17.69 -4.48 7.92
C LEU A 263 19.20 -4.44 8.08
N HIS A 264 19.71 -3.84 9.16
CA HIS A 264 21.15 -3.91 9.47
C HIS A 264 21.62 -5.36 9.62
N ASP A 265 20.88 -6.19 10.36
CA ASP A 265 21.21 -7.60 10.55
C ASP A 265 21.14 -8.41 9.24
N TRP A 266 20.10 -8.18 8.44
CA TRP A 266 19.94 -8.78 7.11
C TRP A 266 21.12 -8.47 6.19
N HIS A 267 21.47 -7.18 6.04
CA HIS A 267 22.53 -6.75 5.13
C HIS A 267 23.93 -7.06 5.66
N ALA A 268 24.11 -7.17 6.98
CA ALA A 268 25.37 -7.65 7.57
C ALA A 268 25.59 -9.15 7.27
N THR A 269 24.53 -9.96 7.33
CA THR A 269 24.61 -11.41 7.08
C THR A 269 24.72 -11.73 5.58
N ALA A 270 24.12 -10.92 4.70
CA ALA A 270 24.17 -11.11 3.25
C ALA A 270 25.49 -10.63 2.60
N ALA A 271 26.34 -9.89 3.34
CA ALA A 271 27.64 -9.41 2.88
C ALA A 271 28.80 -10.41 3.16
N VAL A 272 28.49 -11.58 3.72
CA VAL A 272 29.40 -12.70 3.99
C VAL A 272 29.14 -13.82 2.99
#